data_AF-R9CCP5-F1
#
_entry.id   AF-R9CCP5-F1
#
_cell.length_a   1.000
_cell.length_b   1.000
_cell.length_c   1.000
_cell.angle_alpha   90.00
_cell.angle_beta   90.00
_cell.angle_gamma   90.00
#
_symmetry.space_group_name_H-M   'P 1'
#
loop_
_entity.id
_entity.type
_entity.pdbx_description
1 polymer ?
#
loop_
_entity_poly.entity_id
_entity_poly.type
_entity_poly.pdbx_seq_one_letter_code
_entity_poly.pdbx_strand_id
1 'polypeptide(L)'
;MSIKYNRRILGVEKMIDYKGIYYNDINNDNSLKVQERYNKEINNINSLEIKASCNEFYLEQDIQLIALKESIFGIKEIRDVNWKIDYLGKDITLINNKIKISKNLKEKKSIKVMCLDKITGEEACREFPIILKEVKDTLIHFIKSDGDYCGNGYKWDIWSFSNDGKSYAIELEEKNDFGRCAFVKEENIIARRRAWGDNWGNDWSEQTATFEIPESIKNCYIIYGENKLITNLEDVIEYIKPKIDIALMDNNDNITAFLSKAPIDGTKFYIYINGIKKENCKYIIDKLSKK
;
A
#
# COMPACT_ATOMS: atom_id res chain seq x y z
N MET A 1 -7.00 4.22 28.39
CA MET A 1 -6.29 4.26 27.10
C MET A 1 -7.21 4.88 26.06
N SER A 2 -6.72 5.84 25.28
CA SER A 2 -7.44 6.39 24.12
C SER A 2 -6.67 6.00 22.86
N ILE A 3 -7.37 5.67 21.78
CA ILE A 3 -6.76 5.26 20.52
C ILE A 3 -7.38 6.15 19.46
N LYS A 4 -6.55 6.96 18.80
CA LYS A 4 -6.99 7.93 17.81
C LYS A 4 -6.52 7.48 16.42
N TYR A 5 -7.41 7.60 15.44
CA TYR A 5 -7.12 7.34 14.03
C TYR A 5 -7.25 8.63 13.21
N ASN A 6 -6.27 8.88 12.36
CA ASN A 6 -6.23 10.03 11.45
C ASN A 6 -7.05 9.75 10.18
N ARG A 7 -8.17 10.45 9.97
CA ARG A 7 -8.93 10.43 8.70
C ARG A 7 -9.06 11.83 8.10
N ARG A 8 -8.69 12.00 6.82
CA ARG A 8 -9.24 13.03 5.94
C ARG A 8 -10.35 12.40 5.09
N ILE A 9 -11.58 12.89 5.23
CA ILE A 9 -12.61 12.79 4.20
C ILE A 9 -13.28 14.15 4.10
N LEU A 10 -13.32 14.70 2.87
CA LEU A 10 -14.32 15.67 2.44
C LEU A 10 -15.61 14.88 2.16
N GLY A 11 -16.68 15.31 2.83
CA GLY A 11 -17.79 14.46 3.24
C GLY A 11 -18.66 13.85 2.15
N VAL A 12 -19.37 12.80 2.56
CA VAL A 12 -20.82 12.61 2.32
C VAL A 12 -21.38 11.89 3.56
N GLU A 13 -22.54 12.36 4.02
CA GLU A 13 -23.33 11.81 5.13
C GLU A 13 -23.71 10.34 4.91
N LYS A 14 -23.58 9.52 5.97
CA LYS A 14 -24.66 8.69 6.53
C LYS A 14 -24.17 7.97 7.79
N MET A 15 -24.92 8.14 8.87
CA MET A 15 -24.85 7.30 10.06
C MET A 15 -25.20 5.85 9.69
N ILE A 16 -24.42 4.89 10.19
CA ILE A 16 -24.99 3.58 10.53
C ILE A 16 -24.46 3.20 11.92
N ASP A 17 -25.40 3.11 12.84
CA ASP A 17 -25.26 2.55 14.18
C ASP A 17 -25.32 1.02 14.06
N TYR A 18 -24.36 0.29 14.64
CA TYR A 18 -24.37 -1.18 14.65
C TYR A 18 -24.26 -1.70 16.07
N LYS A 19 -25.41 -1.75 16.76
CA LYS A 19 -25.70 -2.83 17.70
C LYS A 19 -26.19 -4.03 16.90
N GLY A 20 -25.71 -5.21 17.26
CA GLY A 20 -25.92 -6.47 16.54
C GLY A 20 -27.36 -6.66 16.06
N ILE A 21 -27.50 -7.08 14.81
CA ILE A 21 -28.81 -7.36 14.23
C ILE A 21 -28.88 -8.85 13.90
N TYR A 22 -29.60 -9.59 14.74
CA TYR A 22 -30.48 -10.65 14.25
C TYR A 22 -31.61 -9.94 13.51
N TYR A 23 -31.67 -10.08 12.18
CA TYR A 23 -32.84 -9.65 11.42
C TYR A 23 -33.87 -10.77 11.49
N ASN A 24 -34.86 -10.59 12.35
CA ASN A 24 -36.16 -11.22 12.14
C ASN A 24 -37.00 -10.28 11.26
N ASP A 25 -37.57 -10.89 10.23
CA ASP A 25 -38.70 -10.50 9.40
C ASP A 25 -38.52 -9.78 8.04
N ILE A 26 -38.86 -10.59 7.01
CA ILE A 26 -39.63 -10.30 5.77
C ILE A 26 -38.87 -9.63 4.61
N ASN A 27 -38.04 -10.42 3.92
CA ASN A 27 -38.08 -10.69 2.47
C ASN A 27 -36.80 -11.47 2.09
N ASN A 28 -36.95 -12.78 1.83
CA ASN A 28 -35.84 -13.76 1.76
C ASN A 28 -34.74 -13.45 0.71
N ASP A 29 -35.03 -12.70 -0.36
CA ASP A 29 -34.07 -12.53 -1.46
C ASP A 29 -33.02 -11.43 -1.25
N ASN A 30 -33.30 -10.41 -0.44
CA ASN A 30 -32.36 -9.29 -0.22
C ASN A 30 -31.38 -9.56 0.93
N SER A 31 -31.79 -10.30 1.95
CA SER A 31 -30.90 -10.73 3.04
C SER A 31 -29.84 -11.71 2.53
N LEU A 32 -30.24 -12.66 1.67
CA LEU A 32 -29.33 -13.60 1.01
C LEU A 32 -28.28 -12.87 0.15
N LYS A 33 -28.68 -11.90 -0.67
CA LYS A 33 -27.74 -11.13 -1.53
C LYS A 33 -26.74 -10.28 -0.73
N VAL A 34 -27.16 -9.72 0.41
CA VAL A 34 -26.26 -8.96 1.29
C VAL A 34 -25.28 -9.88 1.99
N GLN A 35 -25.74 -11.06 2.44
CA GLN A 35 -24.90 -12.06 3.08
C GLN A 35 -23.94 -12.73 2.09
N GLU A 36 -24.36 -12.97 0.85
CA GLU A 36 -23.51 -13.43 -0.25
C GLU A 36 -22.45 -12.38 -0.63
N ARG A 37 -22.80 -11.09 -0.69
CA ARG A 37 -21.82 -10.01 -0.90
C ARG A 37 -20.81 -9.93 0.23
N TYR A 38 -21.26 -10.02 1.48
CA TYR A 38 -20.40 -10.03 2.65
C TYR A 38 -19.47 -11.25 2.68
N ASN A 39 -19.98 -12.44 2.38
CA ASN A 39 -19.19 -13.67 2.28
C ASN A 39 -18.21 -13.60 1.11
N LYS A 40 -18.58 -12.97 -0.02
CA LYS A 40 -17.69 -12.74 -1.16
C LYS A 40 -16.57 -11.74 -0.81
N GLU A 41 -16.88 -10.69 -0.05
CA GLU A 41 -15.89 -9.72 0.44
C GLU A 41 -14.92 -10.38 1.45
N ILE A 42 -15.42 -11.20 2.39
CA ILE A 42 -14.57 -11.97 3.32
C ILE A 42 -13.70 -12.99 2.58
N ASN A 43 -14.27 -13.72 1.62
CA ASN A 43 -13.54 -14.73 0.85
C ASN A 43 -12.44 -14.07 -0.01
N ASN A 44 -12.69 -12.87 -0.55
CA ASN A 44 -11.65 -12.10 -1.25
C ASN A 44 -10.55 -11.63 -0.30
N ILE A 45 -10.89 -11.19 0.91
CA ILE A 45 -9.89 -10.67 1.85
C ILE A 45 -8.82 -11.73 2.15
N ASN A 46 -9.19 -13.01 2.21
CA ASN A 46 -8.25 -14.09 2.56
C ASN A 46 -7.72 -14.91 1.37
N SER A 47 -8.01 -14.49 0.13
CA SER A 47 -7.53 -15.17 -1.08
C SER A 47 -6.07 -14.86 -1.37
N LEU A 48 -5.39 -15.81 -2.01
CA LEU A 48 -4.04 -15.61 -2.52
C LEU A 48 -4.06 -14.58 -3.68
N GLU A 49 -3.22 -13.55 -3.58
CA GLU A 49 -3.09 -12.50 -4.60
C GLU A 49 -1.66 -12.35 -5.09
N ILE A 50 -1.49 -12.05 -6.38
CA ILE A 50 -0.19 -11.69 -6.98
C ILE A 50 -0.07 -10.17 -7.04
N LYS A 51 0.93 -9.62 -6.34
CA LYS A 51 1.35 -8.23 -6.46
C LYS A 51 2.72 -8.12 -7.12
N ALA A 52 3.02 -6.95 -7.67
CA ALA A 52 4.27 -6.69 -8.37
C ALA A 52 4.82 -5.30 -8.05
N SER A 53 6.13 -5.10 -8.30
CA SER A 53 6.75 -3.79 -8.20
C SER A 53 6.17 -2.82 -9.23
N CYS A 54 5.86 -3.30 -10.44
CA CYS A 54 5.16 -2.54 -11.47
C CYS A 54 3.98 -3.33 -12.02
N ASN A 55 2.89 -2.65 -12.36
CA ASN A 55 1.69 -3.27 -12.94
C ASN A 55 1.85 -3.60 -14.43
N GLU A 56 2.95 -3.18 -15.05
CA GLU A 56 3.27 -3.35 -16.45
C GLU A 56 4.73 -3.77 -16.59
N PHE A 57 5.05 -4.55 -17.61
CA PHE A 57 6.42 -4.96 -17.90
C PHE A 57 7.06 -4.08 -18.98
N TYR A 58 8.20 -3.47 -18.66
CA TYR A 58 9.06 -2.78 -19.61
C TYR A 58 10.25 -3.65 -20.00
N LEU A 59 10.82 -3.38 -21.17
CA LEU A 59 12.00 -4.11 -21.64
C LEU A 59 13.22 -3.80 -20.74
N GLU A 60 13.98 -4.84 -20.43
CA GLU A 60 15.18 -4.82 -19.57
C GLU A 60 14.96 -4.38 -18.12
N GLN A 61 13.71 -4.16 -17.68
CA GLN A 61 13.39 -3.85 -16.29
C GLN A 61 13.14 -5.14 -15.50
N ASP A 62 13.76 -5.23 -14.32
CA ASP A 62 13.46 -6.28 -13.35
C ASP A 62 12.19 -5.90 -12.56
N ILE A 63 11.19 -6.78 -12.59
CA ILE A 63 9.96 -6.61 -11.83
C ILE A 63 9.85 -7.71 -10.79
N GLN A 64 9.76 -7.30 -9.53
CA GLN A 64 9.60 -8.20 -8.40
C GLN A 64 8.13 -8.60 -8.28
N LEU A 65 7.90 -9.87 -8.03
CA LEU A 65 6.61 -10.46 -7.73
C LEU A 65 6.55 -10.86 -6.27
N ILE A 66 5.36 -10.74 -5.69
CA ILE A 66 5.08 -11.24 -4.35
C ILE A 66 3.68 -11.83 -4.31
N ALA A 67 3.56 -12.98 -3.64
CA ALA A 67 2.27 -13.59 -3.37
C ALA A 67 1.85 -13.22 -1.95
N LEU A 68 0.64 -12.70 -1.79
CA LEU A 68 0.13 -12.22 -0.51
C LEU A 68 -1.19 -12.90 -0.16
N LYS A 69 -1.41 -13.08 1.14
CA LYS A 69 -2.76 -13.16 1.70
C LYS A 69 -2.97 -11.99 2.65
N GLU A 70 -4.13 -11.36 2.59
CA GLU A 70 -4.52 -10.34 3.57
C GLU A 70 -5.41 -11.03 4.63
N SER A 71 -5.11 -10.81 5.90
CA SER A 71 -6.04 -11.24 6.95
C SER A 71 -7.24 -10.31 6.97
N ILE A 72 -8.32 -10.74 7.64
CA ILE A 72 -9.45 -9.85 7.91
C ILE A 72 -9.02 -8.55 8.57
N PHE A 73 -7.94 -8.52 9.36
CA PHE A 73 -7.42 -7.33 10.04
C PHE A 73 -6.53 -6.44 9.17
N GLY A 74 -6.41 -6.75 7.88
CA GLY A 74 -5.58 -6.03 6.94
C GLY A 74 -4.08 -6.26 7.12
N ILE A 75 -3.69 -7.31 7.86
CA ILE A 75 -2.31 -7.76 7.96
C ILE A 75 -2.00 -8.55 6.70
N LYS A 76 -1.01 -8.10 5.93
CA LYS A 76 -0.52 -8.78 4.72
C LYS A 76 0.58 -9.76 5.11
N GLU A 77 0.43 -10.99 4.65
CA GLU A 77 1.39 -12.08 4.86
C GLU A 77 1.95 -12.53 3.51
N ILE A 78 3.27 -12.56 3.40
CA ILE A 78 3.97 -13.08 2.23
C ILE A 78 3.86 -14.60 2.23
N ARG A 79 3.42 -15.16 1.11
CA ARG A 79 3.31 -16.61 0.91
C ARG A 79 4.48 -17.15 0.10
N ASP A 80 4.98 -18.30 0.52
CA ASP A 80 5.93 -19.07 -0.27
C ASP A 80 5.18 -19.86 -1.35
N VAL A 81 5.52 -19.60 -2.60
CA VAL A 81 4.77 -20.09 -3.77
C VAL A 81 5.69 -20.63 -4.85
N ASN A 82 5.15 -21.52 -5.68
CA ASN A 82 5.76 -21.87 -6.96
C ASN A 82 5.21 -20.94 -8.05
N TRP A 83 6.10 -20.21 -8.71
CA TRP A 83 5.73 -19.29 -9.80
C TRP A 83 5.74 -19.98 -11.17
N LYS A 84 4.82 -19.59 -12.04
CA LYS A 84 4.76 -20.02 -13.44
C LYS A 84 4.33 -18.87 -14.33
N ILE A 85 4.87 -18.82 -15.55
CA ILE A 85 4.48 -17.86 -16.58
C ILE A 85 3.98 -18.57 -17.84
N ASP A 86 3.07 -17.92 -18.58
CA ASP A 86 2.55 -18.42 -19.86
C ASP A 86 3.48 -18.17 -21.04
N TYR A 87 4.77 -18.41 -20.84
CA TYR A 87 5.80 -18.18 -21.85
C TYR A 87 6.91 -19.22 -21.75
N LEU A 88 7.24 -19.84 -22.88
CA LEU A 88 8.25 -20.91 -22.98
C LEU A 88 9.54 -20.46 -23.68
N GLY A 89 9.57 -19.25 -24.24
CA GLY A 89 10.75 -18.71 -24.91
C GLY A 89 11.82 -18.24 -23.92
N LYS A 90 12.99 -17.88 -24.44
CA LYS A 90 14.13 -17.38 -23.64
C LYS A 90 14.08 -15.88 -23.36
N ASP A 91 13.21 -15.15 -24.04
CA ASP A 91 13.16 -13.68 -23.96
C ASP A 91 12.45 -13.17 -22.70
N ILE A 92 11.80 -14.05 -21.93
CA ILE A 92 11.22 -13.71 -20.63
C ILE A 92 11.73 -14.72 -19.61
N THR A 93 12.37 -14.22 -18.57
CA THR A 93 12.96 -15.04 -17.52
C THR A 93 12.26 -14.77 -16.20
N LEU A 94 12.04 -15.82 -15.43
CA LEU A 94 11.50 -15.77 -14.07
C LEU A 94 12.52 -16.44 -13.15
N ILE A 95 13.22 -15.65 -12.33
CA ILE A 95 14.27 -16.10 -11.42
C ILE A 95 14.12 -15.37 -10.09
N ASN A 96 14.13 -16.09 -8.96
CA ASN A 96 14.05 -15.52 -7.62
C ASN A 96 12.91 -14.49 -7.46
N ASN A 97 11.69 -14.88 -7.85
CA ASN A 97 10.49 -14.03 -7.82
C ASN A 97 10.60 -12.75 -8.69
N LYS A 98 11.58 -12.66 -9.58
CA LYS A 98 11.75 -11.54 -10.50
C LYS A 98 11.49 -11.98 -11.91
N ILE A 99 10.69 -11.21 -12.63
CA ILE A 99 10.53 -11.35 -14.07
C ILE A 99 11.36 -10.27 -14.76
N LYS A 100 12.15 -10.69 -15.76
CA LYS A 100 12.85 -9.79 -16.67
C LYS A 100 12.50 -10.12 -18.10
N ILE A 101 12.12 -9.09 -18.86
CA ILE A 101 11.84 -9.20 -20.31
C ILE A 101 13.02 -8.66 -21.11
N SER A 102 13.52 -9.46 -22.04
CA SER A 102 14.61 -9.09 -22.93
C SER A 102 14.16 -8.08 -23.98
N LYS A 103 15.04 -7.13 -24.32
CA LYS A 103 14.87 -6.23 -25.47
C LYS A 103 14.66 -6.92 -26.82
N ASN A 104 14.99 -8.21 -26.92
CA ASN A 104 14.82 -8.99 -28.15
C ASN A 104 13.38 -9.46 -28.37
N LEU A 105 12.49 -9.32 -27.36
CA LEU A 105 11.09 -9.67 -27.50
C LEU A 105 10.42 -8.74 -28.52
N LYS A 106 10.06 -9.29 -29.69
CA LYS A 106 9.48 -8.51 -30.80
C LYS A 106 7.96 -8.41 -30.73
N GLU A 107 7.31 -9.48 -30.26
CA GLU A 107 5.86 -9.61 -30.26
C GLU A 107 5.39 -10.34 -29.00
N LYS A 108 4.73 -9.62 -28.10
CA LYS A 108 3.83 -10.12 -27.03
C LYS A 108 3.28 -8.88 -26.32
N LYS A 109 1.97 -8.84 -26.09
CA LYS A 109 1.30 -7.68 -25.47
C LYS A 109 1.04 -7.86 -23.98
N SER A 110 1.05 -9.10 -23.51
CA SER A 110 0.80 -9.43 -22.11
C SER A 110 1.41 -10.77 -21.72
N ILE A 111 1.66 -10.95 -20.43
CA ILE A 111 2.09 -12.21 -19.84
C ILE A 111 1.17 -12.57 -18.68
N LYS A 112 0.72 -13.82 -18.66
CA LYS A 112 0.00 -14.39 -17.53
C LYS A 112 1.00 -15.00 -16.56
N VAL A 113 0.95 -14.54 -15.32
CA VAL A 113 1.71 -15.04 -14.18
C VAL A 113 0.76 -15.80 -13.27
N MET A 114 1.16 -16.99 -12.85
CA MET A 114 0.43 -17.84 -11.93
C MET A 114 1.32 -18.17 -10.74
N CYS A 115 0.73 -18.31 -9.57
CA CYS A 115 1.40 -18.84 -8.39
C CYS A 115 0.56 -19.93 -7.73
N LEU A 116 1.25 -20.90 -7.13
CA LEU A 116 0.67 -21.98 -6.33
C LEU A 116 1.29 -21.96 -4.94
N ASP A 117 0.49 -21.72 -3.90
CA ASP A 117 0.90 -21.78 -2.50
C ASP A 117 1.42 -23.17 -2.14
N LYS A 118 2.66 -23.25 -1.65
CA LYS A 118 3.32 -24.53 -1.37
C LYS A 118 2.70 -25.29 -0.19
N ILE A 119 1.98 -24.59 0.69
CA ILE A 119 1.38 -25.15 1.90
C ILE A 119 -0.09 -25.49 1.63
N THR A 120 -0.86 -24.53 1.12
CA THR A 120 -2.32 -24.70 0.98
C THR A 120 -2.73 -25.26 -0.38
N GLY A 121 -1.85 -25.23 -1.39
CA GLY A 121 -2.18 -25.60 -2.77
C GLY A 121 -3.14 -24.62 -3.45
N GLU A 122 -3.32 -23.42 -2.89
CA GLU A 122 -4.18 -22.40 -3.48
C GLU A 122 -3.47 -21.74 -4.67
N GLU A 123 -4.22 -21.44 -5.72
CA GLU A 123 -3.70 -20.85 -6.94
C GLU A 123 -4.21 -19.42 -7.14
N ALA A 124 -3.32 -18.55 -7.62
CA ALA A 124 -3.68 -17.23 -8.10
C ALA A 124 -3.10 -16.98 -9.49
N CYS A 125 -3.77 -16.14 -10.26
CA CYS A 125 -3.40 -15.82 -11.62
C CYS A 125 -3.62 -14.33 -11.88
N ARG A 126 -2.63 -13.69 -12.50
CA ARG A 126 -2.70 -12.30 -12.91
C ARG A 126 -2.05 -12.10 -14.27
N GLU A 127 -2.72 -11.36 -15.13
CA GLU A 127 -2.18 -10.95 -16.43
C GLU A 127 -1.61 -9.53 -16.33
N PHE A 128 -0.44 -9.34 -16.91
CA PHE A 128 0.28 -8.07 -16.92
C PHE A 128 0.50 -7.60 -18.35
N PRO A 129 0.29 -6.31 -18.68
CA PRO A 129 0.69 -5.74 -19.95
C PRO A 129 2.20 -5.79 -20.14
N ILE A 130 2.64 -5.91 -21.39
CA ILE A 130 4.03 -5.72 -21.80
C ILE A 130 4.09 -4.49 -22.70
N ILE A 131 4.91 -3.53 -22.28
CA ILE A 131 5.25 -2.33 -23.03
C ILE A 131 6.61 -2.59 -23.70
N LEU A 132 6.62 -2.69 -25.04
CA LEU A 132 7.81 -2.95 -25.84
C LEU A 132 8.69 -1.70 -25.97
N LYS A 133 9.09 -1.13 -24.83
CA LYS A 133 9.93 0.06 -24.70
C LYS A 133 10.90 -0.15 -23.54
N GLU A 134 12.15 0.28 -23.75
CA GLU A 134 13.14 0.39 -22.68
C GLU A 134 12.88 1.64 -21.83
N VAL A 135 12.96 1.50 -20.51
CA VAL A 135 12.88 2.63 -19.57
C VAL A 135 14.20 2.73 -18.81
N LYS A 136 14.86 3.88 -18.97
CA LYS A 136 16.13 4.17 -18.29
C LYS A 136 15.92 4.78 -16.91
N ASP A 137 14.80 5.47 -16.76
CA ASP A 137 14.36 6.20 -15.58
C ASP A 137 14.04 5.21 -14.44
N THR A 138 14.13 5.67 -13.19
CA THR A 138 13.80 4.87 -12.01
C THR A 138 12.33 5.05 -11.66
N LEU A 139 11.62 3.95 -11.41
CA LEU A 139 10.24 4.01 -10.94
C LEU A 139 10.20 4.25 -9.44
N ILE A 140 9.59 5.36 -9.03
CA ILE A 140 9.41 5.72 -7.61
C ILE A 140 7.97 5.48 -7.22
N HIS A 141 7.78 4.67 -6.19
CA HIS A 141 6.50 4.42 -5.56
C HIS A 141 6.38 5.28 -4.31
N PHE A 142 5.30 6.04 -4.18
CA PHE A 142 4.93 6.71 -2.95
C PHE A 142 3.72 6.02 -2.34
N ILE A 143 3.90 5.55 -1.11
CA ILE A 143 2.92 4.72 -0.40
C ILE A 143 2.46 5.46 0.85
N LYS A 144 1.18 5.78 0.91
CA LYS A 144 0.47 6.28 2.09
C LYS A 144 -0.58 5.27 2.54
N SER A 145 -0.62 4.95 3.83
CA SER A 145 -1.60 4.02 4.41
C SER A 145 -3.05 4.51 4.30
N ASP A 146 -3.24 5.82 4.30
CA ASP A 146 -4.55 6.49 4.17
C ASP A 146 -5.03 6.62 2.70
N GLY A 147 -4.15 6.36 1.72
CA GLY A 147 -4.43 6.55 0.31
C GLY A 147 -4.71 8.01 -0.11
N ASP A 148 -4.41 8.98 0.76
CA ASP A 148 -4.77 10.39 0.56
C ASP A 148 -3.67 11.15 -0.19
N TYR A 149 -3.72 11.08 -1.53
CA TYR A 149 -2.72 11.73 -2.40
C TYR A 149 -3.17 13.10 -2.94
N CYS A 150 -4.45 13.44 -2.89
CA CYS A 150 -4.97 14.71 -3.41
C CYS A 150 -6.37 15.02 -2.86
N GLY A 151 -6.71 16.31 -2.79
CA GLY A 151 -8.04 16.79 -2.40
C GLY A 151 -8.28 18.24 -2.82
N ASN A 152 -9.38 18.83 -2.36
CA ASN A 152 -9.69 20.24 -2.65
C ASN A 152 -8.67 21.14 -1.95
N GLY A 153 -7.67 21.60 -2.71
CA GLY A 153 -6.62 22.50 -2.20
C GLY A 153 -5.27 21.83 -1.91
N TYR A 154 -5.05 20.56 -2.26
CA TYR A 154 -3.72 19.95 -2.17
C TYR A 154 -3.51 18.74 -3.09
N LYS A 155 -2.25 18.45 -3.41
CA LYS A 155 -1.80 17.24 -4.11
C LYS A 155 -0.38 16.89 -3.71
N TRP A 156 -0.11 15.60 -3.65
CA TRP A 156 1.23 15.06 -3.50
C TRP A 156 1.93 14.92 -4.85
N ASP A 157 3.17 15.35 -4.92
CA ASP A 157 4.07 15.17 -6.06
C ASP A 157 5.43 14.62 -5.59
N ILE A 158 6.23 14.16 -6.54
CA ILE A 158 7.65 13.89 -6.34
C ILE A 158 8.43 15.09 -6.83
N TRP A 159 9.23 15.70 -5.96
CA TRP A 159 10.27 16.64 -6.38
C TRP A 159 11.55 15.85 -6.63
N SER A 160 11.99 15.81 -7.89
CA SER A 160 13.22 15.16 -8.31
C SER A 160 14.27 16.23 -8.62
N PHE A 161 15.49 16.02 -8.16
CA PHE A 161 16.57 16.97 -8.37
C PHE A 161 17.95 16.30 -8.34
N SER A 162 18.91 16.97 -8.94
CA SER A 162 20.29 16.52 -9.05
C SER A 162 21.24 17.46 -8.32
N ASN A 163 22.46 16.98 -8.08
CA ASN A 163 23.54 17.80 -7.56
C ASN A 163 24.05 18.83 -8.58
N ASP A 164 23.74 18.66 -9.87
CA ASP A 164 24.07 19.60 -10.94
C ASP A 164 23.03 20.73 -11.13
N GLY A 165 22.00 20.77 -10.28
CA GLY A 165 21.02 21.86 -10.21
C GLY A 165 19.78 21.69 -11.09
N LYS A 166 19.60 20.54 -11.76
CA LYS A 166 18.32 20.21 -12.40
C LYS A 166 17.29 19.87 -11.33
N SER A 167 16.06 20.35 -11.51
CA SER A 167 14.96 19.97 -10.64
C SER A 167 13.61 20.12 -11.33
N TYR A 168 12.66 19.26 -10.97
CA TYR A 168 11.30 19.31 -11.48
C TYR A 168 10.32 18.55 -10.58
N ALA A 169 9.05 18.95 -10.69
CA ALA A 169 7.93 18.28 -10.04
C ALA A 169 7.35 17.21 -10.96
N ILE A 170 7.02 16.05 -10.41
CA ILE A 170 6.46 14.92 -11.13
C ILE A 170 5.18 14.50 -10.43
N GLU A 171 4.11 14.42 -11.19
CA GLU A 171 2.82 14.04 -10.66
C GLU A 171 2.70 12.53 -10.48
N LEU A 172 2.08 12.11 -9.38
CA LEU A 172 1.82 10.71 -9.05
C LEU A 172 0.54 10.22 -9.71
N GLU A 173 0.49 10.17 -11.04
CA GLU A 173 -0.73 9.83 -11.78
C GLU A 173 -1.04 8.34 -11.78
N GLU A 174 0.01 7.52 -11.91
CA GLU A 174 -0.12 6.07 -12.05
C GLU A 174 -0.42 5.41 -10.71
N LYS A 175 -1.38 4.48 -10.73
CA LYS A 175 -1.72 3.64 -9.57
C LYS A 175 -1.06 2.28 -9.74
N ASN A 176 -0.35 1.84 -8.71
CA ASN A 176 0.16 0.48 -8.64
C ASN A 176 -0.52 -0.32 -7.51
N ASP A 177 -0.01 -1.51 -7.23
CA ASP A 177 -0.53 -2.40 -6.20
C ASP A 177 -0.47 -1.86 -4.76
N PHE A 178 0.40 -0.89 -4.49
CA PHE A 178 0.70 -0.45 -3.12
C PHE A 178 0.47 1.05 -2.89
N GLY A 179 0.35 1.85 -3.95
CA GLY A 179 0.21 3.29 -3.86
C GLY A 179 0.17 3.94 -5.23
N ARG A 180 0.88 5.05 -5.36
CA ARG A 180 1.04 5.77 -6.63
C ARG A 180 2.49 5.83 -7.03
N CYS A 181 2.76 5.93 -8.32
CA CYS A 181 4.13 5.95 -8.83
C CYS A 181 4.35 6.95 -9.95
N ALA A 182 5.63 7.23 -10.19
CA ALA A 182 6.10 8.01 -11.31
C ALA A 182 7.56 7.65 -11.64
N PHE A 183 7.94 7.79 -12.91
CA PHE A 183 9.33 7.66 -13.34
C PHE A 183 10.10 8.96 -13.08
N VAL A 184 11.34 8.82 -12.59
CA VAL A 184 12.23 9.93 -12.26
C VAL A 184 13.60 9.74 -12.90
N LYS A 185 14.24 10.84 -13.29
CA LYS A 185 15.55 10.82 -13.96
C LYS A 185 16.70 11.23 -13.06
N GLU A 186 16.46 12.13 -12.11
CA GLU A 186 17.52 12.63 -11.23
C GLU A 186 17.71 11.72 -10.02
N GLU A 187 18.88 11.83 -9.40
CA GLU A 187 19.35 10.96 -8.34
C GLU A 187 18.74 11.26 -6.97
N ASN A 188 18.18 12.45 -6.73
CA ASN A 188 17.55 12.79 -5.45
C ASN A 188 16.05 13.02 -5.59
N ILE A 189 15.30 12.59 -4.57
CA ILE A 189 13.84 12.69 -4.53
C ILE A 189 13.31 13.07 -3.15
N ILE A 190 12.19 13.80 -3.16
CA ILE A 190 11.34 14.09 -2.00
C ILE A 190 9.89 13.91 -2.42
N ALA A 191 9.09 13.19 -1.63
CA ALA A 191 7.63 13.25 -1.76
C ALA A 191 7.11 14.41 -0.91
N ARG A 192 6.31 15.31 -1.49
CA ARG A 192 5.83 16.52 -0.79
C ARG A 192 4.37 16.82 -1.09
N ARG A 193 3.71 17.47 -0.14
CA ARG A 193 2.33 17.95 -0.27
C ARG A 193 2.30 19.41 -0.70
N ARG A 194 1.97 19.65 -1.96
CA ARG A 194 1.65 21.00 -2.46
C ARG A 194 0.23 21.36 -2.04
N ALA A 195 0.04 22.55 -1.46
CA ALA A 195 -1.27 23.08 -1.11
C ALA A 195 -1.55 24.41 -1.85
N TRP A 196 -2.82 24.71 -2.11
CA TRP A 196 -3.25 25.96 -2.75
C TRP A 196 -4.57 26.47 -2.14
N GLY A 197 -4.73 27.79 -2.05
CA GLY A 197 -5.88 28.47 -1.41
C GLY A 197 -5.62 29.96 -1.17
N ASP A 198 -6.56 30.64 -0.49
CA ASP A 198 -6.65 32.12 -0.38
C ASP A 198 -5.44 32.81 0.27
N ASN A 199 -4.56 32.06 0.94
CA ASN A 199 -3.23 32.51 1.37
C ASN A 199 -2.15 31.77 0.58
N TRP A 200 -1.95 32.20 -0.66
CA TRP A 200 -1.05 31.58 -1.62
C TRP A 200 0.42 31.85 -1.28
N GLY A 201 0.92 31.13 -0.27
CA GLY A 201 2.32 30.72 -0.18
C GLY A 201 2.39 29.30 -0.72
N ASN A 202 3.40 28.97 -1.51
CA ASN A 202 3.72 27.61 -1.94
C ASN A 202 4.25 26.83 -0.71
N ASP A 203 3.47 26.81 0.37
CA ASP A 203 3.88 26.31 1.66
C ASP A 203 3.95 24.81 1.54
N TRP A 204 5.19 24.31 1.58
CA TRP A 204 5.53 22.91 1.73
C TRP A 204 5.08 22.48 3.12
N SER A 205 3.77 22.31 3.27
CA SER A 205 3.12 22.02 4.55
C SER A 205 3.53 20.66 5.12
N GLU A 206 4.07 19.79 4.25
CA GLU A 206 4.38 18.41 4.57
C GLU A 206 5.32 17.81 3.52
N GLN A 207 6.36 17.10 3.95
CA GLN A 207 7.29 16.39 3.06
C GLN A 207 7.92 15.19 3.77
N THR A 208 8.46 14.26 2.98
CA THR A 208 9.33 13.19 3.49
C THR A 208 10.74 13.70 3.71
N ALA A 209 11.61 12.84 4.24
CA ALA A 209 13.04 13.03 4.11
C ALA A 209 13.46 13.09 2.62
N THR A 210 14.63 13.65 2.39
CA THR A 210 15.32 13.56 1.10
C THR A 210 15.97 12.20 0.97
N PHE A 211 15.81 11.57 -0.19
CA PHE A 211 16.40 10.29 -0.50
C PHE A 211 17.27 10.39 -1.75
N GLU A 212 18.41 9.72 -1.69
CA GLU A 212 19.26 9.46 -2.85
C GLU A 212 18.90 8.08 -3.43
N ILE A 213 18.72 8.02 -4.75
CA ILE A 213 18.40 6.81 -5.50
C ILE A 213 19.71 6.08 -5.79
N PRO A 214 19.86 4.81 -5.36
CA PRO A 214 21.04 4.04 -5.72
C PRO A 214 21.08 3.76 -7.23
N GLU A 215 22.23 3.98 -7.87
CA GLU A 215 22.40 3.91 -9.35
C GLU A 215 21.91 2.60 -9.99
N SER A 216 22.03 1.48 -9.26
CA SER A 216 21.67 0.14 -9.76
C SER A 216 20.19 -0.23 -9.58
N ILE A 217 19.41 0.61 -8.89
CA ILE A 217 18.02 0.30 -8.52
C ILE A 217 17.05 1.00 -9.46
N LYS A 218 16.13 0.22 -10.03
CA LYS A 218 15.10 0.68 -10.99
C LYS A 218 13.70 0.81 -10.41
N ASN A 219 13.49 0.34 -9.18
CA ASN A 219 12.23 0.48 -8.44
C ASN A 219 12.55 0.84 -6.99
N CYS A 220 12.08 1.99 -6.52
CA CYS A 220 12.25 2.43 -5.13
C CYS A 220 10.90 2.79 -4.52
N TYR A 221 10.80 2.67 -3.21
CA TYR A 221 9.56 2.91 -2.48
C TYR A 221 9.80 3.88 -1.33
N ILE A 222 9.08 5.00 -1.38
CA ILE A 222 8.93 5.95 -0.29
C ILE A 222 7.67 5.54 0.48
N ILE A 223 7.84 5.20 1.74
CA ILE A 223 6.73 4.90 2.64
C ILE A 223 6.56 6.12 3.54
N TYR A 224 5.37 6.72 3.49
CA TYR A 224 5.10 7.93 4.25
C TYR A 224 5.27 7.70 5.76
N GLY A 225 6.04 8.57 6.42
CA GLY A 225 6.43 8.43 7.82
C GLY A 225 7.74 7.68 8.07
N GLU A 226 8.30 7.02 7.04
CA GLU A 226 9.60 6.35 7.13
C GLU A 226 10.74 7.23 6.65
N ASN A 227 11.88 7.13 7.33
CA ASN A 227 13.12 7.85 6.97
C ASN A 227 14.08 6.99 6.14
N LYS A 228 13.60 5.87 5.59
CA LYS A 228 14.39 4.94 4.78
C LYS A 228 13.76 4.77 3.40
N LEU A 229 14.56 4.95 2.35
CA LEU A 229 14.17 4.54 1.01
C LEU A 229 14.22 3.02 0.91
N ILE A 230 13.10 2.39 0.58
CA ILE A 230 13.03 0.95 0.41
C ILE A 230 13.31 0.61 -1.06
N THR A 231 14.05 -0.47 -1.30
CA THR A 231 14.55 -0.84 -2.65
C THR A 231 14.14 -2.24 -3.08
N ASN A 232 13.35 -2.94 -2.27
CA ASN A 232 12.82 -4.27 -2.59
C ASN A 232 11.38 -4.41 -2.10
N LEU A 233 10.61 -5.19 -2.86
CA LEU A 233 9.17 -5.33 -2.60
C LEU A 233 8.83 -6.11 -1.32
N GLU A 234 9.68 -7.04 -0.88
CA GLU A 234 9.45 -7.81 0.35
C GLU A 234 9.46 -6.90 1.59
N ASP A 235 10.47 -6.03 1.71
CA ASP A 235 10.55 -5.03 2.77
C ASP A 235 9.33 -4.10 2.77
N VAL A 236 8.82 -3.71 1.59
CA VAL A 236 7.63 -2.85 1.50
C VAL A 236 6.47 -3.47 2.27
N ILE A 237 6.26 -4.78 2.15
CA ILE A 237 5.17 -5.47 2.85
C ILE A 237 5.31 -5.35 4.37
N GLU A 238 6.53 -5.44 4.89
CA GLU A 238 6.80 -5.29 6.31
C GLU A 238 6.49 -3.87 6.81
N TYR A 239 6.94 -2.86 6.07
CA TYR A 239 6.77 -1.46 6.47
C TYR A 239 5.33 -0.94 6.36
N ILE A 240 4.50 -1.54 5.48
CA ILE A 240 3.08 -1.15 5.33
C ILE A 240 2.14 -1.91 6.27
N LYS A 241 2.64 -2.80 7.14
CA LYS A 241 1.81 -3.50 8.12
C LYS A 241 1.13 -2.49 9.06
N PRO A 242 -0.14 -2.75 9.46
CA PRO A 242 -0.78 -1.95 10.50
C PRO A 242 0.07 -1.91 11.77
N LYS A 243 0.36 -0.72 12.28
CA LYS A 243 1.20 -0.50 13.46
C LYS A 243 0.72 0.70 14.27
N ILE A 244 1.26 0.82 15.47
CA ILE A 244 1.14 2.04 16.29
C ILE A 244 2.27 2.97 15.83
N ASP A 245 1.93 4.12 15.27
CA ASP A 245 2.91 5.11 14.84
C ASP A 245 3.50 5.88 16.03
N ILE A 246 2.63 6.27 16.97
CA ILE A 246 3.00 7.04 18.16
C ILE A 246 2.14 6.58 19.34
N ALA A 247 2.75 6.39 20.50
CA ALA A 247 2.03 6.24 21.77
C ALA A 247 2.51 7.32 22.75
N LEU A 248 1.60 8.15 23.22
CA LEU A 248 1.86 9.22 24.17
C LEU A 248 1.23 8.87 25.51
N MET A 249 2.00 8.96 26.59
CA MET A 249 1.45 8.88 27.94
C MET A 249 1.03 10.29 28.37
N ASP A 250 -0.27 10.54 28.40
CA ASP A 250 -0.82 11.86 28.77
C ASP A 250 -0.73 12.07 30.30
N ASN A 251 -0.89 10.98 31.07
CA ASN A 251 -0.66 10.91 32.51
C ASN A 251 -0.41 9.44 32.91
N ASN A 252 -0.16 9.19 34.20
CA ASN A 252 0.18 7.86 34.71
C ASN A 252 -0.87 6.76 34.40
N ASP A 253 -2.12 7.14 34.10
CA ASP A 253 -3.23 6.21 33.87
C ASP A 253 -3.78 6.27 32.43
N ASN A 254 -3.21 7.10 31.55
CA ASN A 254 -3.70 7.28 30.20
C ASN A 254 -2.58 7.29 29.16
N ILE A 255 -2.78 6.44 28.14
CA ILE A 255 -1.97 6.37 26.94
C ILE A 255 -2.87 6.66 25.75
N THR A 256 -2.47 7.62 24.92
CA THR A 256 -3.04 7.90 23.61
C THR A 256 -2.18 7.29 22.52
N ALA A 257 -2.72 6.32 21.78
CA ALA A 257 -2.04 5.69 20.64
C ALA A 257 -2.60 6.17 19.30
N PHE A 258 -1.71 6.49 18.37
CA PHE A 258 -2.01 6.84 16.97
C PHE A 258 -1.67 5.64 16.08
N LEU A 259 -2.63 5.19 15.28
CA LEU A 259 -2.50 4.00 14.45
C LEU A 259 -2.27 4.36 12.98
N SER A 260 -1.44 3.58 12.30
CA SER A 260 -1.13 3.77 10.88
C SER A 260 -2.30 3.43 9.95
N LYS A 261 -3.25 2.61 10.43
CA LYS A 261 -4.46 2.19 9.70
C LYS A 261 -5.65 2.18 10.64
N ALA A 262 -6.84 2.46 10.09
CA ALA A 262 -8.08 2.36 10.84
C ALA A 262 -8.27 0.91 11.33
N PRO A 263 -8.44 0.68 12.64
CA PRO A 263 -8.76 -0.65 13.12
C PRO A 263 -10.18 -1.02 12.71
N ILE A 264 -10.38 -2.30 12.43
CA ILE A 264 -11.70 -2.84 12.10
C ILE A 264 -12.56 -2.88 13.37
N ASP A 265 -13.86 -2.75 13.19
CA ASP A 265 -14.80 -2.85 14.30
C ASP A 265 -14.66 -4.21 15.01
N GLY A 266 -14.58 -4.15 16.35
CA GLY A 266 -14.29 -5.33 17.17
C GLY A 266 -12.81 -5.60 17.44
N THR A 267 -11.87 -4.83 16.86
CA THR A 267 -10.45 -4.91 17.22
C THR A 267 -10.26 -4.66 18.72
N LYS A 268 -9.54 -5.56 19.40
CA LYS A 268 -9.23 -5.47 20.83
C LYS A 268 -7.78 -5.01 21.05
N PHE A 269 -7.61 -4.08 21.97
CA PHE A 269 -6.30 -3.56 22.34
C PHE A 269 -5.95 -3.99 23.76
N TYR A 270 -4.69 -4.32 23.96
CA TYR A 270 -4.15 -4.78 25.24
C TYR A 270 -2.89 -3.99 25.57
N ILE A 271 -2.70 -3.69 26.85
CA ILE A 271 -1.46 -3.09 27.36
C ILE A 271 -0.68 -4.18 28.08
N TYR A 272 0.61 -4.27 27.76
CA TYR A 272 1.56 -5.11 28.46
C TYR A 272 2.59 -4.21 29.13
N ILE A 273 2.84 -4.41 30.43
CA ILE A 273 3.92 -3.74 31.16
C ILE A 273 4.88 -4.82 31.63
N ASN A 274 6.14 -4.72 31.21
CA ASN A 274 7.19 -5.72 31.47
C ASN A 274 6.76 -7.14 31.05
N GLY A 275 6.11 -7.26 29.88
CA GLY A 275 5.61 -8.53 29.34
C GLY A 275 4.35 -9.09 30.01
N ILE A 276 3.83 -8.43 31.06
CA ILE A 276 2.63 -8.85 31.77
C ILE A 276 1.43 -8.05 31.26
N LYS A 277 0.42 -8.74 30.74
CA LYS A 277 -0.86 -8.15 30.33
C LYS A 277 -1.51 -7.46 31.52
N LYS A 278 -1.90 -6.21 31.36
CA LYS A 278 -2.66 -5.48 32.37
C LYS A 278 -4.15 -5.70 32.16
N GLU A 279 -4.77 -6.29 33.18
CA GLU A 279 -6.21 -6.49 33.21
C GLU A 279 -6.95 -5.19 33.53
N ASN A 280 -8.23 -5.12 33.18
CA ASN A 280 -9.12 -3.97 33.39
C ASN A 280 -8.72 -2.67 32.66
N CYS A 281 -7.81 -2.72 31.68
CA CYS A 281 -7.56 -1.61 30.79
C CYS A 281 -8.78 -1.36 29.88
N LYS A 282 -9.32 -0.13 29.91
CA LYS A 282 -10.35 0.33 28.99
C LYS A 282 -9.72 1.11 27.84
N TYR A 283 -10.21 0.88 26.62
CA TYR A 283 -9.82 1.64 25.45
C TYR A 283 -11.04 2.27 24.76
N ILE A 284 -10.82 3.41 24.11
CA ILE A 284 -11.79 4.08 23.24
C ILE A 284 -11.11 4.26 21.89
N ILE A 285 -11.81 3.92 20.80
CA ILE A 285 -11.33 4.16 19.44
C ILE A 285 -12.04 5.39 18.90
N ASP A 286 -11.27 6.44 18.66
CA ASP A 286 -11.72 7.65 18.00
C ASP A 286 -11.28 7.63 16.53
N LYS A 287 -12.24 7.38 15.63
CA LYS A 287 -12.02 7.35 14.17
C LYS A 287 -12.07 8.74 13.52
N LEU A 288 -12.28 9.80 14.30
CA LEU A 288 -12.54 11.17 13.84
C LEU A 288 -11.46 12.16 14.26
N SER A 289 -10.62 11.83 15.25
CA SER A 289 -9.55 12.69 15.74
C SER A 289 -8.48 12.95 14.67
N LYS A 290 -8.37 14.22 14.25
CA LYS A 290 -7.27 14.75 13.44
C LYS A 290 -6.17 15.29 14.36
N LYS A 291 -4.90 15.04 14.01
CA LYS A 291 -3.81 15.94 14.39
C LYS A 291 -3.59 16.97 13.29
#